data_AF-A0A954T7R6-F1
#
_entry.id   AF-A0A954T7R6-F1
#
_cell.length_a   1.000
_cell.length_b   1.000
_cell.length_c   1.000
_cell.angle_alpha   90.00
_cell.angle_beta   90.00
_cell.angle_gamma   90.00
#
_symmetry.space_group_name_H-M   'P 1'
#
loop_
_entity.id
_entity.type
_entity.pdbx_description
1 polymer ?
#
loop_
_entity_poly.entity_id
_entity_poly.type
_entity_poly.pdbx_seq_one_letter_code
_entity_poly.pdbx_strand_id
1 'polypeptide(L)'
;MSVASRLWSRIGVILLLTIVFGGKSWLHPCHAADNAAIKQAVSKARDYLRSTFGKYQPNRKLLAAYALLKAGDPATSPEIAGVLADIEKTYSVGNEQLVFRGEMVYDAGVAAMLLVEVDAEKYQPLIENIANALLNDRRENGSWDYRRGDGDTSVTQYGCLGLWAAARAGVEIPDEAWDKILQWHFATQLSDGGFAYTPGKAIGPGQGAPTLNMTGAAIGSMSIAAMYLFPEQMGQAKRAAASQKKAESAEETRKFGVLDRSLPESEEEQGAGDENLPITRRPQGPYKVRSSFSEYKQHVAAAVNWMNGHFEVVNST
;
A
#
# COMPACT_ATOMS: atom_id res chain seq x y z
N MET A 1 -31.00 63.93 -9.09
CA MET A 1 -29.93 62.91 -8.97
C MET A 1 -30.38 61.65 -9.69
N SER A 2 -29.67 61.30 -10.77
CA SER A 2 -30.05 60.27 -11.74
C SER A 2 -30.02 58.85 -11.16
N VAL A 3 -30.93 58.00 -11.66
CA VAL A 3 -31.06 56.55 -11.39
C VAL A 3 -29.72 55.81 -11.57
N ALA A 4 -28.79 56.35 -12.36
CA ALA A 4 -27.44 55.81 -12.54
C ALA A 4 -26.58 55.82 -11.25
N SER A 5 -26.78 56.79 -10.34
CA SER A 5 -25.99 56.91 -9.10
C SER A 5 -26.32 55.87 -8.02
N ARG A 6 -27.53 55.26 -8.08
CA ARG A 6 -27.96 54.22 -7.13
C ARG A 6 -27.55 52.80 -7.57
N LEU A 7 -27.20 52.62 -8.84
CA LEU A 7 -26.77 51.32 -9.37
C LEU A 7 -25.29 51.03 -9.07
N TRP A 8 -24.44 52.05 -9.10
CA TRP A 8 -23.00 51.92 -8.84
C TRP A 8 -22.67 51.70 -7.36
N SER A 9 -23.49 52.20 -6.44
CA SER A 9 -23.33 51.96 -5.00
C SER A 9 -23.71 50.52 -4.58
N ARG A 10 -24.60 49.86 -5.32
CA ARG A 10 -25.02 48.47 -5.03
C ARG A 10 -24.12 47.41 -5.66
N ILE A 11 -23.48 47.70 -6.80
CA ILE A 11 -22.50 46.79 -7.41
C ILE A 11 -21.18 46.77 -6.62
N GLY A 12 -20.77 47.92 -6.05
CA GLY A 12 -19.57 47.99 -5.19
C GLY A 12 -19.69 47.24 -3.86
N VAL A 13 -20.89 47.18 -3.26
CA VAL A 13 -21.11 46.47 -1.98
C VAL A 13 -21.24 44.95 -2.18
N ILE A 14 -21.75 44.49 -3.32
CA ILE A 14 -21.81 43.05 -3.64
C ILE A 14 -20.42 42.50 -3.98
N LEU A 15 -19.55 43.28 -4.64
CA LEU A 15 -18.16 42.88 -4.92
C LEU A 15 -17.26 42.90 -3.68
N LEU A 16 -17.54 43.76 -2.69
CA LEU A 16 -16.81 43.74 -1.41
C LEU A 16 -17.30 42.63 -0.46
N LEU A 17 -18.57 42.22 -0.54
CA LEU A 17 -19.09 41.09 0.27
C LEU A 17 -18.71 39.72 -0.29
N THR A 18 -18.40 39.59 -1.59
CA THR A 18 -17.82 38.36 -2.14
C THR A 18 -16.31 38.24 -1.89
N ILE A 19 -15.60 39.34 -1.69
CA ILE A 19 -14.18 39.32 -1.31
C ILE A 19 -13.98 39.09 0.21
N VAL A 20 -14.99 39.38 1.05
CA VAL A 20 -14.93 39.08 2.50
C VAL A 20 -15.47 37.68 2.87
N PHE A 21 -16.15 37.00 1.94
CA PHE A 21 -16.56 35.59 2.10
C PHE A 21 -15.81 34.59 1.19
N GLY A 22 -14.97 35.07 0.28
CA GLY A 22 -14.09 34.24 -0.55
C GLY A 22 -12.76 33.94 0.14
N GLY A 23 -12.75 33.04 1.12
CA GLY A 23 -11.49 32.67 1.79
C GLY A 23 -11.59 31.78 3.02
N LYS A 24 -12.78 31.33 3.42
CA LYS A 24 -12.85 30.14 4.27
C LYS A 24 -12.87 28.94 3.35
N SER A 25 -11.68 28.56 2.87
CA SER A 25 -11.39 27.16 2.61
C SER A 25 -12.03 26.39 3.77
N TRP A 26 -13.04 25.59 3.50
CA TRP A 26 -13.48 24.55 4.45
C TRP A 26 -12.36 23.51 4.51
N LEU A 27 -11.17 23.93 4.91
CA LEU A 27 -10.22 23.09 5.60
C LEU A 27 -10.89 22.86 6.95
N HIS A 28 -11.76 21.85 7.02
CA HIS A 28 -12.04 21.26 8.32
C HIS A 28 -10.69 20.82 8.85
N PRO A 29 -10.17 21.41 9.94
CA PRO A 29 -8.94 20.93 10.52
C PRO A 29 -9.15 19.45 10.85
N CYS A 30 -8.39 18.60 10.18
CA CYS A 30 -8.33 17.18 10.47
C CYS A 30 -7.50 17.02 11.74
N HIS A 31 -8.16 17.08 12.90
CA HIS A 31 -7.53 16.69 14.15
C HIS A 31 -7.21 15.19 14.12
N ALA A 32 -6.05 14.81 14.67
CA ALA A 32 -5.74 13.40 14.88
C ALA A 32 -6.87 12.76 15.69
N ALA A 33 -7.48 11.70 15.15
CA ALA A 33 -8.54 10.99 15.82
C ALA A 33 -7.99 10.30 17.08
N ASP A 34 -8.70 10.41 18.21
CA ASP A 34 -8.38 9.62 19.38
C ASP A 34 -8.69 8.12 19.17
N ASN A 35 -8.18 7.27 20.06
CA ASN A 35 -8.38 5.83 19.97
C ASN A 35 -9.86 5.41 19.97
N ALA A 36 -10.74 6.15 20.64
CA ALA A 36 -12.17 5.84 20.69
C ALA A 36 -12.84 6.18 19.35
N ALA A 37 -12.50 7.33 18.76
CA ALA A 37 -12.94 7.75 17.44
C ALA A 37 -12.46 6.77 16.35
N ILE A 38 -11.21 6.30 16.43
CA ILE A 38 -10.67 5.28 15.51
C ILE A 38 -11.48 3.98 15.63
N LYS A 39 -11.65 3.45 16.85
CA LYS A 39 -12.45 2.22 17.08
C LYS A 39 -13.89 2.38 16.58
N GLN A 40 -14.50 3.53 16.81
CA GLN A 40 -15.85 3.81 16.34
C GLN A 40 -15.91 3.85 14.80
N ALA A 41 -14.93 4.47 14.14
CA ALA A 41 -14.85 4.51 12.69
C ALA A 41 -14.67 3.11 12.09
N VAL A 42 -13.80 2.28 12.69
CA VAL A 42 -13.61 0.87 12.28
C VAL A 42 -14.90 0.08 12.44
N SER A 43 -15.59 0.20 13.58
CA SER A 43 -16.89 -0.49 13.78
C SER A 43 -17.93 -0.06 12.75
N LYS A 44 -18.07 1.25 12.49
CA LYS A 44 -19.00 1.77 11.48
C LYS A 44 -18.68 1.24 10.08
N ALA A 45 -17.40 1.21 9.70
CA ALA A 45 -16.96 0.69 8.41
C ALA A 45 -17.23 -0.81 8.28
N ARG A 46 -16.97 -1.59 9.34
CA ARG A 46 -17.26 -3.03 9.39
C ARG A 46 -18.75 -3.29 9.20
N ASP A 47 -19.60 -2.60 9.96
CA ASP A 47 -21.05 -2.79 9.88
C ASP A 47 -21.59 -2.41 8.49
N TYR A 48 -21.05 -1.34 7.90
CA TYR A 48 -21.35 -0.94 6.53
C TYR A 48 -20.95 -2.01 5.51
N LEU A 49 -19.72 -2.55 5.60
CA LEU A 49 -19.23 -3.59 4.70
C LEU A 49 -20.12 -4.84 4.76
N ARG A 50 -20.53 -5.29 5.96
CA ARG A 50 -21.44 -6.43 6.12
C ARG A 50 -22.79 -6.16 5.48
N SER A 51 -23.38 -4.98 5.73
CA SER A 51 -24.68 -4.60 5.15
C SER A 51 -24.69 -4.49 3.62
N THR A 52 -23.53 -4.31 3.00
CA THR A 52 -23.37 -4.14 1.55
C THR A 52 -22.73 -5.33 0.86
N PHE A 53 -22.22 -6.31 1.62
CA PHE A 53 -21.39 -7.40 1.11
C PHE A 53 -22.04 -8.17 -0.05
N GLY A 54 -23.33 -8.51 0.09
CA GLY A 54 -24.08 -9.23 -0.94
C GLY A 54 -24.22 -8.50 -2.28
N LYS A 55 -24.00 -7.17 -2.31
CA LYS A 55 -24.13 -6.32 -3.51
C LYS A 55 -22.83 -6.20 -4.30
N TYR A 56 -21.71 -6.66 -3.73
CA TYR A 56 -20.41 -6.52 -4.37
C TYR A 56 -20.19 -7.55 -5.48
N GLN A 57 -19.50 -7.11 -6.54
CA GLN A 57 -18.93 -8.02 -7.52
C GLN A 57 -17.85 -8.91 -6.86
N PRO A 58 -17.55 -10.11 -7.40
CA PRO A 58 -16.65 -11.07 -6.76
C PRO A 58 -15.28 -10.50 -6.31
N ASN A 59 -14.58 -9.78 -7.18
CA ASN A 59 -13.30 -9.10 -6.87
C ASN A 59 -13.41 -8.13 -5.68
N ARG A 60 -14.53 -7.42 -5.56
CA ARG A 60 -14.79 -6.50 -4.44
C ARG A 60 -15.16 -7.21 -3.15
N LYS A 61 -15.78 -8.40 -3.22
CA LYS A 61 -16.05 -9.24 -2.05
C LYS A 61 -14.76 -9.71 -1.41
N LEU A 62 -13.75 -10.06 -2.22
CA LEU A 62 -12.45 -10.49 -1.71
C LEU A 62 -11.76 -9.39 -0.87
N LEU A 63 -11.67 -8.17 -1.41
CA LEU A 63 -11.10 -7.05 -0.65
C LEU A 63 -11.95 -6.69 0.58
N ALA A 64 -13.28 -6.75 0.47
CA ALA A 64 -14.18 -6.53 1.60
C ALA A 64 -14.01 -7.58 2.70
N ALA A 65 -13.86 -8.86 2.35
CA ALA A 65 -13.62 -9.95 3.31
C ALA A 65 -12.28 -9.77 4.02
N TYR A 66 -11.22 -9.40 3.29
CA TYR A 66 -9.94 -9.09 3.92
C TYR A 66 -10.05 -7.90 4.88
N ALA A 67 -10.77 -6.83 4.50
CA ALA A 67 -11.03 -5.70 5.39
C ALA A 67 -11.85 -6.09 6.64
N LEU A 68 -12.85 -6.96 6.50
CA LEU A 68 -13.64 -7.48 7.63
C LEU A 68 -12.76 -8.29 8.59
N LEU A 69 -11.88 -9.15 8.06
CA LEU A 69 -10.92 -9.91 8.87
C LEU A 69 -10.01 -8.97 9.67
N LYS A 70 -9.42 -7.96 9.02
CA LYS A 70 -8.57 -6.96 9.71
C LYS A 70 -9.35 -6.08 10.70
N ALA A 71 -10.66 -5.94 10.52
CA ALA A 71 -11.56 -5.27 11.46
C ALA A 71 -12.00 -6.17 12.64
N GLY A 72 -11.52 -7.42 12.70
CA GLY A 72 -11.74 -8.35 13.80
C GLY A 72 -12.92 -9.31 13.64
N ASP A 73 -13.53 -9.41 12.45
CA ASP A 73 -14.51 -10.46 12.21
C ASP A 73 -13.82 -11.83 12.09
N PRO A 74 -14.43 -12.90 12.63
CA PRO A 74 -13.84 -14.23 12.56
C PRO A 74 -13.86 -14.77 11.13
N ALA A 75 -12.85 -15.56 10.76
CA ALA A 75 -12.77 -16.21 9.44
C ALA A 75 -13.96 -17.13 9.13
N THR A 76 -14.68 -17.60 10.16
CA THR A 76 -15.91 -18.39 10.06
C THR A 76 -17.17 -17.58 9.76
N SER A 77 -17.08 -16.24 9.73
CA SER A 77 -18.20 -15.39 9.31
C SER A 77 -18.64 -15.75 7.88
N PRO A 78 -19.96 -15.75 7.57
CA PRO A 78 -20.45 -16.14 6.24
C PRO A 78 -19.80 -15.38 5.09
N GLU A 79 -19.52 -14.08 5.29
CA GLU A 79 -18.87 -13.20 4.32
C GLU A 79 -17.44 -13.66 4.00
N ILE A 80 -16.64 -13.97 5.02
CA ILE A 80 -15.24 -14.38 4.83
C ILE A 80 -15.16 -15.84 4.39
N ALA A 81 -15.91 -16.74 5.02
CA ALA A 81 -15.94 -18.16 4.67
C ALA A 81 -16.37 -18.40 3.22
N GLY A 82 -17.33 -17.63 2.71
CA GLY A 82 -17.74 -17.71 1.30
C GLY A 82 -16.61 -17.31 0.34
N VAL A 83 -15.86 -16.26 0.66
CA VAL A 83 -14.69 -15.84 -0.12
C VAL A 83 -13.57 -16.87 -0.06
N LEU A 84 -13.31 -17.47 1.11
CA LEU A 84 -12.33 -18.55 1.24
C LEU A 84 -12.68 -19.75 0.36
N ALA A 85 -13.96 -20.15 0.32
CA ALA A 85 -14.44 -21.21 -0.56
C ALA A 85 -14.26 -20.86 -2.05
N ASP A 86 -14.51 -19.61 -2.45
CA ASP A 86 -14.27 -19.14 -3.82
C ASP A 86 -12.77 -19.17 -4.18
N ILE A 87 -11.88 -18.76 -3.26
CA ILE A 87 -10.43 -18.86 -3.43
C ILE A 87 -10.02 -20.32 -3.59
N GLU A 88 -10.50 -21.21 -2.71
CA GLU A 88 -10.22 -22.65 -2.79
C GLU A 88 -10.60 -23.20 -4.16
N LYS A 89 -11.80 -22.89 -4.64
CA LYS A 89 -12.26 -23.32 -5.97
C LYS A 89 -11.38 -22.79 -7.10
N THR A 90 -10.96 -21.52 -7.03
CA THR A 90 -10.16 -20.88 -8.09
C THR A 90 -8.72 -21.40 -8.11
N TYR A 91 -8.08 -21.57 -6.96
CA TYR A 91 -6.62 -21.82 -6.86
C TYR A 91 -6.25 -23.26 -6.46
N SER A 92 -7.22 -24.17 -6.34
CA SER A 92 -6.93 -25.62 -6.17
C SER A 92 -6.46 -26.29 -7.46
N VAL A 93 -6.60 -25.65 -8.62
CA VAL A 93 -6.07 -26.18 -9.89
C VAL A 93 -4.56 -25.94 -9.97
N GLY A 94 -3.82 -26.88 -10.55
CA GLY A 94 -2.37 -26.73 -10.74
C GLY A 94 -2.02 -25.50 -11.59
N ASN A 95 -0.85 -24.92 -11.34
CA ASN A 95 -0.36 -23.65 -11.90
C ASN A 95 -0.56 -23.49 -13.41
N GLU A 96 -0.38 -24.55 -14.19
CA GLU A 96 -0.49 -24.53 -15.66
C GLU A 96 -1.90 -24.19 -16.17
N GLN A 97 -2.92 -24.33 -15.32
CA GLN A 97 -4.31 -24.06 -15.68
C GLN A 97 -4.76 -22.63 -15.30
N LEU A 98 -3.98 -21.92 -14.49
CA LEU A 98 -4.28 -20.55 -14.06
C LEU A 98 -3.81 -19.54 -15.11
N VAL A 99 -4.71 -19.15 -16.02
CA VAL A 99 -4.45 -18.10 -17.00
C VAL A 99 -5.05 -16.78 -16.52
N PHE A 100 -4.20 -15.85 -16.09
CA PHE A 100 -4.63 -14.55 -15.59
C PHE A 100 -5.17 -13.65 -16.71
N ARG A 101 -6.30 -13.01 -16.43
CA ARG A 101 -6.98 -12.05 -17.31
C ARG A 101 -7.55 -10.90 -16.50
N GLY A 102 -7.59 -9.70 -17.09
CA GLY A 102 -8.24 -8.56 -16.46
C GLY A 102 -7.64 -8.23 -15.08
N GLU A 103 -8.48 -8.21 -14.05
CA GLU A 103 -8.11 -7.79 -12.68
C GLU A 103 -7.52 -8.91 -11.81
N MET A 104 -7.28 -10.11 -12.36
CA MET A 104 -6.88 -11.29 -11.58
C MET A 104 -5.59 -11.12 -10.77
N VAL A 105 -4.68 -10.21 -11.13
CA VAL A 105 -3.49 -9.92 -10.31
C VAL A 105 -3.86 -9.25 -8.98
N TYR A 106 -4.87 -8.37 -8.96
CA TYR A 106 -5.40 -7.81 -7.70
C TYR A 106 -6.00 -8.91 -6.85
N ASP A 107 -6.83 -9.75 -7.47
CA ASP A 107 -7.50 -10.84 -6.77
C ASP A 107 -6.47 -11.84 -6.20
N ALA A 108 -5.46 -12.21 -6.99
CA ALA A 108 -4.37 -13.08 -6.53
C ALA A 108 -3.60 -12.47 -5.36
N GLY A 109 -3.22 -11.18 -5.47
CA GLY A 109 -2.51 -10.48 -4.40
C GLY A 109 -3.30 -10.42 -3.10
N VAL A 110 -4.59 -10.07 -3.16
CA VAL A 110 -5.46 -10.01 -1.98
C VAL A 110 -5.79 -11.40 -1.44
N ALA A 111 -5.99 -12.40 -2.30
CA ALA A 111 -6.22 -13.78 -1.88
C ALA A 111 -5.03 -14.31 -1.08
N ALA A 112 -3.80 -14.12 -1.56
CA ALA A 112 -2.61 -14.52 -0.81
C ALA A 112 -2.54 -13.83 0.56
N MET A 113 -2.78 -12.52 0.63
CA MET A 113 -2.81 -11.79 1.91
C MET A 113 -3.88 -12.33 2.86
N LEU A 114 -5.08 -12.63 2.36
CA LEU A 114 -6.18 -13.17 3.15
C LEU A 114 -5.87 -14.57 3.69
N LEU A 115 -5.40 -15.49 2.83
CA LEU A 115 -5.08 -16.86 3.23
C LEU A 115 -4.00 -16.92 4.31
N VAL A 116 -2.95 -16.10 4.17
CA VAL A 116 -1.85 -16.02 5.13
C VAL A 116 -2.33 -15.48 6.48
N GLU A 117 -3.21 -14.49 6.49
CA GLU A 117 -3.76 -13.92 7.73
C GLU A 117 -4.75 -14.88 8.42
N VAL A 118 -5.47 -15.70 7.66
CA VAL A 118 -6.41 -16.70 8.23
C VAL A 118 -5.67 -17.88 8.82
N ASP A 119 -4.87 -18.59 8.00
CA ASP A 119 -4.14 -19.79 8.40
C ASP A 119 -3.11 -20.17 7.32
N ALA A 120 -1.89 -19.66 7.45
CA ALA A 120 -0.83 -19.87 6.46
C ALA A 120 -0.43 -21.35 6.30
N GLU A 121 -0.50 -22.15 7.36
CA GLU A 121 -0.13 -23.57 7.33
C GLU A 121 -1.19 -24.39 6.60
N LYS A 122 -2.48 -24.20 6.98
CA LYS A 122 -3.61 -24.86 6.31
C LYS A 122 -3.67 -24.53 4.83
N TYR A 123 -3.41 -23.27 4.47
CA TYR A 123 -3.57 -22.77 3.11
C TYR A 123 -2.28 -22.76 2.28
N GLN A 124 -1.19 -23.33 2.78
CA GLN A 124 0.12 -23.33 2.12
C GLN A 124 0.04 -23.76 0.64
N PRO A 125 -0.67 -24.84 0.24
CA PRO A 125 -0.69 -25.26 -1.16
C PRO A 125 -1.34 -24.22 -2.08
N LEU A 126 -2.38 -23.53 -1.59
CA LEU A 126 -3.06 -22.48 -2.36
C LEU A 126 -2.21 -21.22 -2.45
N ILE A 127 -1.52 -20.85 -1.36
CA ILE A 127 -0.60 -19.72 -1.33
C ILE A 127 0.54 -19.95 -2.34
N GLU A 128 1.10 -21.16 -2.38
CA GLU A 128 2.13 -21.54 -3.35
C GLU A 128 1.61 -21.51 -4.79
N ASN A 129 0.39 -22.00 -5.04
CA ASN A 129 -0.23 -21.92 -6.37
C ASN A 129 -0.43 -20.47 -6.82
N ILE A 130 -0.90 -19.59 -5.93
CA ILE A 130 -1.06 -18.17 -6.21
C ILE A 130 0.29 -17.50 -6.52
N ALA A 131 1.32 -17.79 -5.72
CA ALA A 131 2.66 -17.24 -5.93
C ALA A 131 3.24 -17.67 -7.29
N ASN A 132 3.11 -18.95 -7.64
CA ASN A 132 3.54 -19.48 -8.92
C ASN A 132 2.77 -18.84 -10.10
N ALA A 133 1.45 -18.69 -9.97
CA ALA A 133 0.64 -18.01 -10.99
C ALA A 133 1.07 -16.55 -11.18
N LEU A 134 1.34 -15.82 -10.10
CA LEU A 134 1.87 -14.45 -10.16
C LEU A 134 3.24 -14.41 -10.85
N LEU A 135 4.15 -15.31 -10.50
CA LEU A 135 5.49 -15.39 -11.13
C LEU A 135 5.39 -15.70 -12.62
N ASN A 136 4.46 -16.57 -13.03
CA ASN A 136 4.24 -16.95 -14.43
C ASN A 136 3.58 -15.84 -15.26
N ASP A 137 2.67 -15.06 -14.67
CA ASP A 137 2.01 -13.94 -15.37
C ASP A 137 2.88 -12.68 -15.43
N ARG A 138 3.91 -12.59 -14.57
CA ARG A 138 4.84 -11.45 -14.54
C ARG A 138 5.51 -11.25 -15.89
N ARG A 139 5.60 -10.00 -16.33
CA ARG A 139 6.31 -9.63 -17.55
C ARG A 139 7.83 -9.80 -17.37
N GLU A 140 8.53 -9.89 -18.50
CA GLU A 140 10.00 -10.00 -18.50
C GLU A 140 10.68 -8.84 -17.78
N ASN A 141 10.11 -7.63 -17.88
CA ASN A 141 10.61 -6.42 -17.24
C ASN A 141 10.32 -6.38 -15.72
N GLY A 142 9.56 -7.32 -15.15
CA GLY A 142 9.25 -7.38 -13.72
C GLY A 142 7.88 -6.86 -13.30
N SER A 143 7.15 -6.24 -14.22
CA SER A 143 5.84 -5.64 -13.96
C SER A 143 4.67 -6.61 -14.19
N TRP A 144 3.48 -6.16 -13.78
CA TRP A 144 2.20 -6.70 -14.20
C TRP A 144 1.34 -5.60 -14.81
N ASP A 145 0.41 -5.99 -15.67
CA ASP A 145 -0.57 -5.11 -16.27
C ASP A 145 -1.79 -5.89 -16.75
N TYR A 146 -2.74 -5.19 -17.37
CA TYR A 146 -3.92 -5.81 -17.99
C TYR A 146 -3.63 -6.48 -19.36
N ARG A 147 -2.38 -6.87 -19.62
CA ARG A 147 -1.87 -7.30 -20.94
C ARG A 147 -2.02 -6.22 -22.02
N ARG A 148 -1.77 -4.96 -21.66
CA ARG A 148 -1.99 -3.77 -22.51
C ARG A 148 -0.70 -3.00 -22.85
N GLY A 149 0.46 -3.41 -22.33
CA GLY A 149 1.70 -2.71 -22.60
C GLY A 149 2.85 -3.10 -21.67
N ASP A 150 3.48 -2.08 -21.08
CA ASP A 150 4.84 -2.15 -20.51
C ASP A 150 4.84 -2.17 -18.98
N GLY A 151 3.69 -2.50 -18.38
CA GLY A 151 3.47 -2.51 -16.93
C GLY A 151 2.51 -1.41 -16.46
N ASP A 152 1.95 -1.63 -15.28
CA ASP A 152 1.10 -0.69 -14.58
C ASP A 152 1.48 -0.67 -13.09
N THR A 153 1.69 0.52 -12.51
CA THR A 153 2.17 0.68 -11.13
C THR A 153 1.15 0.15 -10.12
N SER A 154 -0.13 0.31 -10.43
CA SER A 154 -1.22 -0.15 -9.57
C SER A 154 -1.40 -1.66 -9.61
N VAL A 155 -1.15 -2.31 -10.73
CA VAL A 155 -1.23 -3.77 -10.84
C VAL A 155 0.02 -4.41 -10.26
N THR A 156 1.19 -3.83 -10.57
CA THR A 156 2.49 -4.32 -10.10
C THR A 156 2.60 -4.32 -8.58
N GLN A 157 2.03 -3.32 -7.90
CA GLN A 157 2.02 -3.31 -6.43
C GLN A 157 1.28 -4.52 -5.84
N TYR A 158 0.14 -4.93 -6.43
CA TYR A 158 -0.63 -6.06 -5.91
C TYR A 158 0.04 -7.39 -6.22
N GLY A 159 0.70 -7.51 -7.38
CA GLY A 159 1.56 -8.66 -7.66
C GLY A 159 2.69 -8.77 -6.64
N CYS A 160 3.37 -7.66 -6.34
CA CYS A 160 4.40 -7.58 -5.32
C CYS A 160 3.88 -7.93 -3.91
N LEU A 161 2.72 -7.40 -3.50
CA LEU A 161 2.09 -7.72 -2.22
C LEU A 161 1.70 -9.20 -2.11
N GLY A 162 1.22 -9.81 -3.20
CA GLY A 162 0.90 -11.24 -3.25
C GLY A 162 2.13 -12.11 -3.06
N LEU A 163 3.21 -11.83 -3.80
CA LEU A 163 4.49 -12.52 -3.61
C LEU A 163 5.05 -12.30 -2.21
N TRP A 164 4.88 -11.10 -1.65
CA TRP A 164 5.34 -10.79 -0.31
C TRP A 164 4.57 -11.56 0.77
N ALA A 165 3.25 -11.67 0.62
CA ALA A 165 2.43 -12.50 1.50
C ALA A 165 2.88 -13.97 1.45
N ALA A 166 3.06 -14.52 0.24
CA ALA A 166 3.52 -15.89 0.06
C ALA A 166 4.91 -16.13 0.66
N ALA A 167 5.86 -15.20 0.47
CA ALA A 167 7.19 -15.29 1.06
C ALA A 167 7.15 -15.32 2.60
N ARG A 168 6.26 -14.53 3.23
CA ARG A 168 6.06 -14.58 4.69
C ARG A 168 5.42 -15.89 5.18
N ALA A 169 4.76 -16.62 4.30
CA ALA A 169 4.22 -17.96 4.56
C ALA A 169 5.22 -19.09 4.23
N GLY A 170 6.48 -18.76 3.95
CA GLY A 170 7.53 -19.73 3.68
C GLY A 170 7.62 -20.19 2.22
N VAL A 171 6.84 -19.62 1.29
CA VAL A 171 7.00 -19.89 -0.14
C VAL A 171 8.28 -19.21 -0.65
N GLU A 172 9.17 -19.98 -1.28
CA GLU A 172 10.39 -19.43 -1.83
C GLU A 172 10.10 -18.62 -3.11
N ILE A 173 10.38 -17.31 -3.06
CA ILE A 173 10.30 -16.42 -4.22
C ILE A 173 11.71 -16.19 -4.78
N PRO A 174 11.98 -16.35 -6.09
CA PRO A 174 13.32 -16.17 -6.67
C PRO A 174 13.88 -14.73 -6.54
N ASP A 175 15.20 -14.58 -6.37
CA ASP A 175 15.87 -13.26 -6.34
C ASP A 175 15.62 -12.43 -7.59
N GLU A 176 15.59 -13.09 -8.75
CA GLU A 176 15.26 -12.45 -10.02
C GLU A 176 13.91 -11.72 -9.96
N ALA A 177 12.94 -12.24 -9.21
CA ALA A 177 11.64 -11.61 -9.11
C ALA A 177 11.69 -10.26 -8.43
N TRP A 178 12.34 -10.21 -7.26
CA TRP A 178 12.53 -8.99 -6.50
C TRP A 178 13.40 -8.00 -7.28
N ASP A 179 14.47 -8.48 -7.93
CA ASP A 179 15.39 -7.64 -8.68
C ASP A 179 14.73 -7.02 -9.91
N LYS A 180 13.86 -7.76 -10.60
CA LYS A 180 13.09 -7.22 -11.74
C LYS A 180 12.03 -6.22 -11.30
N ILE A 181 11.36 -6.43 -10.15
CA ILE A 181 10.42 -5.44 -9.58
C ILE A 181 11.14 -4.12 -9.29
N LEU A 182 12.32 -4.15 -8.66
CA LEU A 182 13.13 -2.95 -8.43
C LEU A 182 13.50 -2.26 -9.74
N GLN A 183 14.09 -3.00 -10.68
CA GLN A 183 14.53 -2.44 -11.96
C GLN A 183 13.40 -1.80 -12.76
N TRP A 184 12.20 -2.39 -12.73
CA TRP A 184 11.06 -1.78 -13.39
C TRP A 184 10.70 -0.42 -12.78
N HIS A 185 10.65 -0.32 -11.45
CA HIS A 185 10.41 0.96 -10.79
C HIS A 185 11.54 1.97 -11.06
N PHE A 186 12.81 1.54 -11.07
CA PHE A 186 13.93 2.42 -11.41
C PHE A 186 13.78 2.99 -12.83
N ALA A 187 13.42 2.14 -13.78
CA ALA A 187 13.27 2.50 -15.19
C ALA A 187 12.02 3.35 -15.48
N THR A 188 11.02 3.33 -14.59
CA THR A 188 9.73 4.00 -14.82
C THR A 188 9.46 5.18 -13.89
N GLN A 189 10.38 5.48 -12.98
CA GLN A 189 10.31 6.70 -12.19
C GLN A 189 10.39 7.92 -13.11
N LEU A 190 9.50 8.88 -12.89
CA LEU A 190 9.49 10.11 -13.67
C LEU A 190 10.64 11.03 -13.25
N SER A 191 11.00 11.98 -14.11
CA SER A 191 12.12 12.90 -13.88
C SER A 191 11.96 13.79 -12.65
N ASP A 192 10.73 13.99 -12.17
CA ASP A 192 10.44 14.73 -10.94
C ASP A 192 10.48 13.84 -9.68
N GLY A 193 10.76 12.55 -9.83
CA GLY A 193 10.84 11.56 -8.75
C GLY A 193 9.51 10.85 -8.45
N GLY A 194 8.39 11.29 -9.02
CA GLY A 194 7.10 10.66 -8.79
C GLY A 194 6.87 9.42 -9.66
N PHE A 195 5.75 8.72 -9.41
CA PHE A 195 5.31 7.60 -10.22
C PHE A 195 3.90 7.80 -10.75
N ALA A 196 3.72 7.52 -12.04
CA ALA A 196 2.42 7.52 -12.71
C ALA A 196 1.73 6.16 -12.62
N TYR A 197 0.44 6.14 -12.96
CA TYR A 197 -0.36 4.92 -13.04
C TYR A 197 0.16 3.96 -14.12
N THR A 198 0.21 4.44 -15.36
CA THR A 198 0.78 3.70 -16.51
C THR A 198 1.97 4.50 -17.08
N PRO A 199 3.21 4.19 -16.69
CA PRO A 199 4.39 4.95 -17.11
C PRO A 199 4.49 5.10 -18.63
N GLY A 200 4.84 6.30 -19.09
CA GLY A 200 4.97 6.63 -20.52
C GLY A 200 3.65 6.73 -21.29
N LYS A 201 2.49 6.61 -20.62
CA LYS A 201 1.16 6.67 -21.26
C LYS A 201 0.22 7.61 -20.52
N ALA A 202 -0.57 8.38 -21.26
CA ALA A 202 -1.63 9.21 -20.71
C ALA A 202 -2.91 8.38 -20.46
N ILE A 203 -2.80 7.34 -19.63
CA ILE A 203 -3.91 6.41 -19.32
C ILE A 203 -4.06 6.32 -17.80
N GLY A 204 -5.32 6.25 -17.34
CA GLY A 204 -5.66 6.12 -15.92
C GLY A 204 -5.65 7.45 -15.16
N PRO A 205 -5.88 7.41 -13.83
CA PRO A 205 -5.80 8.59 -12.97
C PRO A 205 -4.44 9.28 -13.10
N GLY A 206 -4.45 10.62 -13.15
CA GLY A 206 -3.24 11.43 -13.35
C GLY A 206 -2.79 11.55 -14.81
N GLN A 207 -3.32 10.75 -15.74
CA GLN A 207 -3.06 10.87 -17.19
C GLN A 207 -1.55 10.91 -17.54
N GLY A 208 -0.77 10.04 -16.89
CA GLY A 208 0.69 9.98 -17.06
C GLY A 208 1.48 10.91 -16.13
N ALA A 209 0.81 11.80 -15.40
CA ALA A 209 1.41 12.55 -14.30
C ALA A 209 1.55 11.67 -13.05
N PRO A 210 2.51 11.99 -12.16
CA PRO A 210 2.67 11.26 -10.92
C PRO A 210 1.52 11.54 -9.95
N THR A 211 1.19 10.54 -9.14
CA THR A 211 0.13 10.65 -8.12
C THR A 211 0.62 10.14 -6.78
N LEU A 212 0.01 10.61 -5.69
CA LEU A 212 0.37 10.21 -4.32
C LEU A 212 0.29 8.69 -4.13
N ASN A 213 -0.83 8.10 -4.54
CA ASN A 213 -1.08 6.67 -4.38
C ASN A 213 -0.11 5.81 -5.19
N MET A 214 0.27 6.23 -6.40
CA MET A 214 1.22 5.47 -7.23
C MET A 214 2.66 5.64 -6.75
N THR A 215 3.02 6.84 -6.27
CA THR A 215 4.33 7.07 -5.66
C THR A 215 4.49 6.27 -4.37
N GLY A 216 3.47 6.27 -3.50
CA GLY A 216 3.46 5.43 -2.30
C GLY A 216 3.52 3.92 -2.62
N ALA A 217 2.78 3.48 -3.64
CA ALA A 217 2.81 2.10 -4.11
C ALA A 217 4.21 1.68 -4.59
N ALA A 218 4.86 2.51 -5.40
CA ALA A 218 6.21 2.24 -5.89
C ALA A 218 7.24 2.19 -4.74
N ILE A 219 7.16 3.11 -3.77
CA ILE A 219 8.01 3.07 -2.57
C ILE A 219 7.79 1.76 -1.80
N GLY A 220 6.54 1.35 -1.62
CA GLY A 220 6.18 0.10 -0.95
C GLY A 220 6.77 -1.12 -1.66
N SER A 221 6.54 -1.25 -2.97
CA SER A 221 7.06 -2.35 -3.78
C SER A 221 8.59 -2.40 -3.81
N MET A 222 9.26 -1.24 -3.95
CA MET A 222 10.71 -1.17 -3.90
C MET A 222 11.25 -1.57 -2.53
N SER A 223 10.60 -1.13 -1.45
CA SER A 223 11.03 -1.46 -0.09
C SER A 223 10.85 -2.93 0.22
N ILE A 224 9.77 -3.55 -0.25
CA ILE A 224 9.57 -5.01 -0.19
C ILE A 224 10.72 -5.73 -0.88
N ALA A 225 10.98 -5.43 -2.15
CA ALA A 225 12.05 -6.09 -2.89
C ALA A 225 13.43 -5.88 -2.25
N ALA A 226 13.71 -4.67 -1.74
CA ALA A 226 14.96 -4.38 -1.03
C ALA A 226 15.13 -5.18 0.27
N MET A 227 14.06 -5.48 1.01
CA MET A 227 14.13 -6.35 2.20
C MET A 227 14.65 -7.76 1.85
N TYR A 228 14.31 -8.28 0.67
CA TYR A 228 14.73 -9.62 0.22
C TYR A 228 16.09 -9.64 -0.45
N LEU A 229 16.48 -8.56 -1.14
CA LEU A 229 17.75 -8.49 -1.87
C LEU A 229 18.92 -7.95 -1.04
N PHE A 230 18.63 -7.08 -0.06
CA PHE A 230 19.64 -6.36 0.74
C PHE A 230 19.37 -6.46 2.25
N PRO A 231 19.19 -7.67 2.82
CA PRO A 231 18.74 -7.84 4.20
C PRO A 231 19.70 -7.25 5.24
N GLU A 232 21.01 -7.34 5.02
CA GLU A 232 22.02 -6.77 5.93
C GLU A 232 21.94 -5.24 5.97
N GLN A 233 21.88 -4.61 4.80
CA GLN A 233 21.83 -3.15 4.67
C GLN A 233 20.50 -2.59 5.21
N MET A 234 19.40 -3.29 4.96
CA MET A 234 18.09 -2.95 5.53
C MET A 234 18.09 -3.07 7.06
N GLY A 235 18.69 -4.12 7.61
CA GLY A 235 18.86 -4.30 9.05
C GLY A 235 19.71 -3.20 9.69
N GLN A 236 20.80 -2.79 9.04
CA GLN A 236 21.64 -1.67 9.47
C GLN A 236 20.87 -0.35 9.45
N ALA A 237 20.13 -0.06 8.38
CA ALA A 237 19.31 1.14 8.26
C ALA A 237 18.23 1.22 9.35
N LYS A 238 17.54 0.10 9.65
CA LYS A 238 16.55 0.01 10.73
C LYS A 238 17.16 0.35 12.10
N ARG A 239 18.34 -0.20 12.41
CA ARG A 239 19.06 0.09 13.68
C ARG A 239 19.51 1.54 13.78
N ALA A 240 19.98 2.13 12.68
CA ALA A 240 20.37 3.54 12.63
C ALA A 240 19.17 4.47 12.89
N ALA A 241 18.04 4.23 12.22
CA ALA A 241 16.81 5.00 12.40
C ALA A 241 16.27 4.91 13.84
N ALA A 242 16.30 3.72 14.46
CA ALA A 242 15.91 3.55 15.86
C ALA A 242 16.82 4.35 16.82
N SER A 243 18.12 4.42 16.52
CA SER A 243 19.09 5.17 17.31
C SER A 243 18.88 6.69 17.17
N GLN A 244 18.57 7.16 15.96
CA GLN A 244 18.23 8.57 15.70
C GLN A 244 16.95 8.98 16.44
N LYS A 245 15.88 8.19 16.33
CA LYS A 245 14.62 8.47 17.04
C LYS A 245 14.81 8.53 18.55
N LYS A 246 15.67 7.66 19.11
CA LYS A 246 16.03 7.68 20.54
C LYS A 246 16.79 8.96 20.91
N ALA A 247 17.71 9.41 20.06
CA ALA A 247 18.45 10.66 20.27
C ALA A 247 17.54 11.90 20.19
N GLU A 248 16.67 11.98 19.17
CA GLU A 248 15.69 13.07 19.01
C GLU A 248 14.72 13.13 20.19
N SER A 249 14.22 11.98 20.66
CA SER A 249 13.33 11.93 21.84
C SER A 249 14.01 12.32 23.16
N ALA A 250 15.35 12.22 23.23
CA ALA A 250 16.12 12.64 24.39
C ALA A 250 16.42 14.14 24.39
N GLU A 251 16.35 14.80 23.22
CA GLU A 251 16.63 16.23 23.03
C GLU A 251 15.35 17.08 23.00
N GLU A 252 14.21 16.53 22.54
CA GLU A 252 12.90 17.19 22.60
C GLU A 252 12.02 16.64 23.74
N THR A 253 11.96 17.34 24.89
CA THR A 253 10.80 17.24 25.80
C THR A 253 9.59 17.96 25.22
N ARG A 254 9.11 17.53 24.05
CA ARG A 254 7.80 17.91 23.49
C ARG A 254 7.08 16.64 23.03
N LYS A 255 6.11 16.21 23.83
CA LYS A 255 5.18 15.13 23.50
C LYS A 255 4.36 15.51 22.27
N PHE A 256 4.78 15.05 21.10
CA PHE A 256 3.91 14.99 19.92
C PHE A 256 2.96 13.79 20.03
N GLY A 257 1.71 14.02 19.62
CA GLY A 257 0.57 13.15 19.89
C GLY A 257 0.60 11.77 19.25
N VAL A 258 -0.12 10.87 19.94
CA VAL A 258 -0.92 9.72 19.43
C VAL A 258 -0.18 8.62 18.65
N LEU A 259 1.15 8.54 18.71
CA LEU A 259 1.85 7.28 18.34
C LEU A 259 2.83 6.78 19.41
N ASP A 260 2.82 7.38 20.60
CA ASP A 260 3.52 6.85 21.75
C ASP A 260 2.61 5.86 22.49
N ARG A 261 2.92 4.56 22.39
CA ARG A 261 2.26 3.52 23.18
C ARG A 261 2.69 3.67 24.63
N SER A 262 1.99 4.49 25.40
CA SER A 262 1.86 4.22 26.84
C SER A 262 0.77 3.18 27.03
N LEU A 263 1.11 1.91 26.75
CA LEU A 263 0.43 0.80 27.42
C LEU A 263 0.96 0.78 28.86
N PRO A 264 0.11 0.61 29.89
CA PRO A 264 0.58 0.49 31.26
C PRO A 264 1.55 -0.69 31.38
N GLU A 265 2.69 -0.44 32.04
CA GLU A 265 3.64 -1.45 32.50
C GLU A 265 2.94 -2.43 33.46
N SER A 266 2.24 -3.42 32.92
CA SER A 266 1.89 -4.66 33.61
C SER A 266 1.20 -5.60 32.62
N GLU A 267 2.01 -6.28 31.83
CA GLU A 267 1.86 -7.67 31.41
C GLU A 267 3.01 -7.89 30.43
N GLU A 268 3.91 -8.79 30.80
CA GLU A 268 5.00 -9.23 29.94
C GLU A 268 4.43 -9.62 28.58
N GLU A 269 4.62 -8.77 27.57
CA GLU A 269 4.55 -9.15 26.17
C GLU A 269 5.63 -10.24 25.98
N GLN A 270 5.25 -11.48 26.24
CA GLN A 270 5.96 -12.63 25.70
C GLN A 270 5.99 -12.44 24.19
N GLY A 271 7.21 -12.30 23.66
CA GLY A 271 7.48 -11.80 22.33
C GLY A 271 6.68 -12.51 21.23
N ALA A 272 5.74 -11.79 20.64
CA ALA A 272 5.38 -11.94 19.24
C ALA A 272 6.04 -10.79 18.46
N GLY A 273 7.36 -10.71 18.59
CA GLY A 273 8.17 -9.83 17.78
C GLY A 273 8.06 -10.25 16.32
N ASP A 274 8.18 -9.26 15.44
CA ASP A 274 8.47 -9.34 14.01
C ASP A 274 9.87 -9.99 13.75
N GLU A 275 10.15 -11.09 14.47
CA GLU A 275 11.35 -11.93 14.41
C GLU A 275 11.23 -13.03 13.35
N ASN A 276 10.04 -13.17 12.73
CA ASN A 276 9.76 -14.12 11.67
C ASN A 276 9.99 -13.59 10.24
N LEU A 277 10.65 -12.43 10.06
CA LEU A 277 11.32 -12.20 8.78
C LEU A 277 12.41 -13.27 8.67
N PRO A 278 12.42 -14.15 7.64
CA PRO A 278 13.52 -15.09 7.46
C PRO A 278 14.77 -14.29 7.05
N ILE A 279 15.49 -13.75 8.04
CA ILE A 279 16.75 -13.01 7.85
C ILE A 279 17.85 -13.97 7.36
N THR A 280 17.65 -15.28 7.43
CA THR A 280 18.59 -16.28 6.90
C THR A 280 18.12 -16.85 5.57
N ARG A 281 18.10 -16.03 4.52
CA ARG A 281 17.93 -16.52 3.15
C ARG A 281 19.31 -16.85 2.55
N ARG A 282 19.48 -18.07 2.05
CA ARG A 282 20.64 -18.44 1.24
C ARG A 282 20.49 -17.81 -0.15
N PRO A 283 21.54 -17.26 -0.78
CA PRO A 283 21.47 -16.83 -2.17
C PRO A 283 21.09 -18.02 -3.05
N GLN A 284 20.03 -17.92 -3.85
CA GLN A 284 19.50 -19.04 -4.63
C GLN A 284 19.77 -18.84 -6.13
N GLY A 285 20.51 -19.79 -6.71
CA GLY A 285 20.72 -19.92 -8.16
C GLY A 285 21.82 -19.04 -8.77
N PRO A 286 22.09 -19.18 -10.08
CA PRO A 286 23.12 -18.41 -10.79
C PRO A 286 22.71 -16.95 -11.06
N TYR A 287 21.52 -16.52 -10.62
CA TYR A 287 21.04 -15.18 -10.93
C TYR A 287 21.85 -14.13 -10.17
N LYS A 288 22.53 -13.27 -10.92
CA LYS A 288 23.26 -12.13 -10.36
C LYS A 288 22.32 -10.94 -10.27
N VAL A 289 21.96 -10.55 -9.04
CA VAL A 289 21.20 -9.34 -8.74
C VAL A 289 21.88 -8.13 -9.41
N ARG A 290 21.10 -7.37 -10.19
CA ARG A 290 21.59 -6.22 -10.97
C ARG A 290 21.37 -4.90 -10.25
N SER A 291 20.28 -4.78 -9.48
CA SER A 291 20.04 -3.60 -8.64
C SER A 291 21.06 -3.50 -7.51
N SER A 292 21.35 -2.28 -7.09
CA SER A 292 22.16 -2.02 -5.90
C SER A 292 21.36 -1.33 -4.80
N PHE A 293 21.79 -1.53 -3.55
CA PHE A 293 21.19 -0.83 -2.41
C PHE A 293 21.34 0.70 -2.51
N SER A 294 22.42 1.18 -3.13
CA SER A 294 22.62 2.63 -3.33
C SER A 294 21.62 3.22 -4.32
N GLU A 295 21.39 2.54 -5.44
CA GLU A 295 20.41 2.92 -6.45
C GLU A 295 18.99 2.89 -5.86
N TYR A 296 18.63 1.82 -5.14
CA TYR A 296 17.36 1.75 -4.38
C TYR A 296 17.15 2.98 -3.50
N LYS A 297 18.14 3.38 -2.69
CA LYS A 297 18.04 4.55 -1.82
C LYS A 297 17.85 5.85 -2.61
N GLN A 298 18.50 5.99 -3.76
CA GLN A 298 18.35 7.19 -4.61
C GLN A 298 16.92 7.30 -5.14
N HIS A 299 16.37 6.21 -5.69
CA HIS A 299 15.01 6.20 -6.22
C HIS A 299 13.95 6.43 -5.12
N VAL A 300 14.10 5.79 -3.96
CA VAL A 300 13.19 6.03 -2.81
C VAL A 300 13.30 7.46 -2.30
N ALA A 301 14.50 8.01 -2.17
CA ALA A 301 14.68 9.40 -1.73
C ALA A 301 14.04 10.40 -2.71
N ALA A 302 14.17 10.19 -4.03
CA ALA A 302 13.52 11.02 -5.03
C ALA A 302 11.99 10.95 -4.90
N ALA A 303 11.42 9.77 -4.67
CA ALA A 303 9.98 9.58 -4.49
C ALA A 303 9.45 10.23 -3.20
N VAL A 304 10.20 10.11 -2.10
CA VAL A 304 9.88 10.78 -0.83
C VAL A 304 9.96 12.31 -0.97
N ASN A 305 11.00 12.82 -1.64
CA ASN A 305 11.12 14.25 -1.93
C ASN A 305 9.98 14.76 -2.79
N TRP A 306 9.55 13.99 -3.80
CA TRP A 306 8.37 14.31 -4.59
C TRP A 306 7.12 14.42 -3.71
N MET A 307 6.86 13.44 -2.82
CA MET A 307 5.71 13.52 -1.91
C MET A 307 5.77 14.74 -0.99
N ASN A 308 6.93 15.00 -0.36
CA ASN A 308 7.12 16.14 0.54
C ASN A 308 6.99 17.50 -0.19
N GLY A 309 7.34 17.55 -1.48
CA GLY A 309 7.21 18.76 -2.29
C GLY A 309 5.78 19.03 -2.79
N HIS A 310 4.91 18.03 -2.81
CA HIS A 310 3.55 18.12 -3.37
C HIS A 310 2.44 18.01 -2.32
N PHE A 311 2.76 17.56 -1.11
CA PHE A 311 1.80 17.37 -0.03
C PHE A 311 2.37 17.94 1.27
N GLU A 312 1.57 18.75 1.96
CA GLU A 312 1.91 19.31 3.26
C GLU A 312 1.18 18.55 4.37
N VAL A 313 1.92 18.15 5.41
CA VAL A 313 1.30 17.67 6.65
C VAL A 313 0.86 18.88 7.44
N VAL A 314 -0.43 19.20 7.35
CA VAL A 314 -1.02 20.28 8.16
C VAL A 314 -1.20 19.76 9.58
N ASN A 315 -0.29 20.12 10.49
CA ASN A 315 -0.43 19.83 11.91
C ASN A 315 -1.62 20.63 12.45
N SER A 316 -2.61 19.94 13.01
CA SER A 316 -3.75 20.60 13.67
C SER A 316 -3.25 21.34 14.91
N THR A 317 -3.28 22.67 14.89
CA THR A 317 -3.14 23.54 16.08
C THR A 317 -4.31 23.37 17.03
#